data_AF-A0A7S0KEJ6-F1
#
_entry.id   AF-A0A7S0KEJ6-F1
#
_cell.length_a   1.000
_cell.length_b   1.000
_cell.length_c   1.000
_cell.angle_alpha   90.00
_cell.angle_beta   90.00
_cell.angle_gamma   90.00
#
_symmetry.space_group_name_H-M   'P 1'
#
loop_
_entity.id
_entity.type
_entity.pdbx_description
1 polymer ?
#
loop_
_entity_poly.entity_id
_entity_poly.type
_entity_poly.pdbx_seq_one_letter_code
_entity_poly.pdbx_strand_id
1 'polypeptide(L)'
;VCDPNPLPPPVGRVTLWPRQHHITPPERLKLATAAIGRELRERCAELRADGRGVEAERLEQRTNADVALLNELGWCPGAEHYSRHLGGRAEGEPPVTLLDYLNFDTSDPARPGAGSD
;
A
#
# COMPACT_ATOMS: atom_id res chain seq x y z
N VAL A 1 11.72 -30.04 -27.13
CA VAL A 1 10.73 -30.88 -26.42
C VAL A 1 9.39 -30.25 -26.66
N CYS A 2 8.57 -30.83 -27.53
CA CYS A 2 7.18 -30.39 -27.70
C CYS A 2 6.49 -30.56 -26.35
N ASP A 3 5.87 -29.50 -25.85
CA ASP A 3 5.03 -29.57 -24.65
C ASP A 3 3.90 -30.60 -24.94
N PRO A 4 3.79 -31.69 -24.15
CA PRO A 4 2.77 -32.72 -24.36
C PRO A 4 1.35 -32.24 -23.99
N ASN A 5 1.20 -31.02 -23.46
CA ASN A 5 -0.09 -30.48 -23.08
C ASN A 5 -0.68 -29.60 -24.20
N PRO A 6 -1.87 -29.91 -24.75
CA PRO A 6 -2.49 -29.07 -25.76
C PRO A 6 -2.79 -27.68 -25.19
N LEU A 7 -2.56 -26.65 -26.01
CA LEU A 7 -2.97 -25.28 -25.67
C LEU A 7 -4.48 -25.26 -25.37
N PRO A 8 -4.92 -24.54 -24.32
CA PRO A 8 -6.33 -24.46 -24.00
C PRO A 8 -7.14 -23.88 -25.18
N PRO A 9 -8.43 -24.23 -25.30
CA PRO A 9 -9.28 -23.70 -26.36
C PRO A 9 -9.32 -22.17 -26.34
N PRO A 10 -9.48 -21.51 -27.50
CA PRO A 10 -9.51 -20.06 -27.58
C PRO A 10 -10.65 -19.50 -26.72
N VAL A 11 -10.30 -18.63 -25.79
CA VAL A 11 -11.23 -17.97 -24.87
C VAL A 11 -11.72 -16.66 -25.48
N GLY A 12 -13.05 -16.43 -25.45
CA GLY A 12 -13.66 -15.24 -26.06
C GLY A 12 -13.33 -13.92 -25.36
N ARG A 13 -12.92 -13.95 -24.09
CA ARG A 13 -12.47 -12.78 -23.33
C ARG A 13 -11.54 -13.21 -22.19
N VAL A 14 -10.46 -12.46 -21.98
CA VAL A 14 -9.55 -12.63 -20.83
C VAL A 14 -9.47 -11.30 -20.09
N THR A 15 -9.67 -11.33 -18.78
CA THR A 15 -9.43 -10.19 -17.90
C THR A 15 -8.09 -10.37 -17.20
N LEU A 16 -7.18 -9.41 -17.38
CA LEU A 16 -5.88 -9.40 -16.72
C LEU A 16 -5.96 -8.51 -15.49
N TRP A 17 -5.82 -9.12 -14.32
CA TRP A 17 -5.74 -8.41 -13.06
C TRP A 17 -4.30 -8.05 -12.71
N PRO A 18 -4.07 -6.94 -11.99
CA PRO A 18 -2.75 -6.61 -11.53
C PRO A 18 -2.19 -7.70 -10.62
N ARG A 19 -0.88 -7.96 -10.72
CA ARG A 19 -0.19 -8.93 -9.85
C ARG A 19 -0.17 -8.48 -8.38
N GLN A 20 -0.28 -7.18 -8.11
CA GLN A 20 -0.19 -6.59 -6.78
C GLN A 20 -1.38 -5.66 -6.51
N HIS A 21 -1.85 -5.64 -5.26
CA HIS A 21 -2.98 -4.80 -4.82
C HIS A 21 -2.57 -3.36 -4.50
N HIS A 22 -1.30 -3.12 -4.19
CA HIS A 22 -0.80 -1.80 -3.75
C HIS A 22 0.01 -1.14 -4.87
N ILE A 23 -0.69 -0.62 -5.87
CA ILE A 23 -0.07 0.07 -7.00
C ILE A 23 -0.22 1.57 -6.79
N THR A 24 0.91 2.26 -6.73
CA THR A 24 0.96 3.71 -6.54
C THR A 24 1.37 4.39 -7.84
N PRO A 25 0.57 5.32 -8.41
CA PRO A 25 0.95 6.08 -9.59
C PRO A 25 2.22 6.91 -9.35
N PRO A 26 3.07 7.15 -10.37
CA PRO A 26 4.32 7.89 -10.20
C PRO A 26 4.17 9.29 -9.60
N GLU A 27 3.09 10.00 -9.94
CA GLU A 27 2.79 11.33 -9.39
C GLU A 27 2.51 11.28 -7.89
N ARG A 28 1.74 10.27 -7.47
CA ARG A 28 1.39 10.04 -6.05
C ARG A 28 2.62 9.61 -5.25
N LEU A 29 3.52 8.84 -5.87
CA LEU A 29 4.74 8.38 -5.24
C LEU A 29 5.64 9.54 -4.80
N LYS A 30 5.78 10.59 -5.63
CA LYS A 30 6.54 11.80 -5.28
C LYS A 30 5.96 12.53 -4.08
N LEU A 31 4.63 12.62 -4.00
CA LEU A 31 3.95 13.24 -2.86
C LEU A 31 4.13 12.39 -1.60
N ALA A 32 4.02 11.07 -1.72
CA ALA A 32 4.19 10.12 -0.64
C ALA A 32 5.61 10.16 -0.07
N THR A 33 6.65 10.12 -0.90
CA THR A 33 8.06 10.16 -0.43
C THR A 33 8.39 11.49 0.23
N ALA A 34 7.85 12.61 -0.27
CA ALA A 34 7.97 13.91 0.38
C ALA A 34 7.27 13.95 1.76
N ALA A 35 6.10 13.32 1.90
CA ALA A 35 5.38 13.23 3.17
C ALA A 35 6.11 12.34 4.18
N ILE A 36 6.61 11.18 3.75
CA ILE A 36 7.46 10.28 4.56
C ILE A 36 8.69 11.03 5.08
N GLY A 37 9.37 11.80 4.21
CA GLY A 37 10.54 12.58 4.59
C GLY A 37 10.25 13.75 5.55
N ARG A 38 9.00 14.23 5.65
CA ARG A 38 8.60 15.20 6.68
C ARG A 38 8.43 14.52 8.02
N GLU A 39 7.62 13.46 8.07
CA GLU A 39 7.36 12.69 9.28
C GLU A 39 8.65 12.09 9.86
N LEU A 40 9.56 11.62 9.00
CA LEU A 40 10.87 11.13 9.43
C LEU A 40 11.66 12.18 10.20
N ARG A 41 11.69 13.43 9.71
CA ARG A 41 12.43 14.52 10.36
C ARG A 41 11.83 14.88 11.72
N GLU A 42 10.52 14.95 11.80
CA GLU A 42 9.78 15.18 13.05
C GLU A 42 10.10 14.07 14.06
N ARG A 43 9.96 12.80 13.65
CA ARG A 43 10.18 11.67 14.52
C ARG A 43 11.63 11.52 14.97
N CYS A 44 12.60 11.75 14.08
CA CYS A 44 14.01 11.72 14.46
C CYS A 44 14.36 12.87 15.41
N ALA A 45 13.72 14.04 15.30
CA ALA A 45 13.92 15.14 16.25
C ALA A 45 13.40 14.78 17.65
N GLU A 46 12.21 14.19 17.75
CA GLU A 46 11.66 13.69 19.01
C GLU A 46 12.58 12.65 19.66
N LEU A 47 13.00 11.63 18.92
CA LEU A 47 13.89 10.58 19.43
C LEU A 47 15.22 11.14 19.93
N ARG A 48 15.79 12.12 19.23
CA ARG A 48 17.03 12.78 19.68
C ARG A 48 16.79 13.61 20.94
N ALA A 49 15.67 14.31 21.06
CA ALA A 49 15.31 15.06 22.26
C ALA A 49 15.12 14.14 23.47
N ASP A 50 14.63 12.92 23.26
CA ASP A 50 14.45 11.88 24.28
C ASP A 50 15.76 11.15 24.65
N GLY A 51 16.91 11.54 24.08
CA GLY A 51 18.20 10.87 24.30
C GLY A 51 18.38 9.54 23.56
N ARG A 52 17.48 9.22 22.62
CA ARG A 52 17.44 7.96 21.84
C ARG A 52 18.10 8.11 20.48
N GLY A 53 19.36 8.56 20.49
CA GLY A 53 20.10 8.91 19.27
C GLY A 53 20.34 7.74 18.33
N VAL A 54 20.61 6.54 18.86
CA VAL A 54 20.85 5.33 18.05
C VAL A 54 19.58 4.88 17.34
N GLU A 55 18.42 4.99 17.99
CA GLU A 55 17.14 4.69 17.36
C GLU A 55 16.77 5.70 16.29
N ALA A 56 17.06 6.99 16.52
CA ALA A 56 16.88 8.03 15.50
C ALA A 56 17.72 7.75 14.26
N GLU A 57 18.99 7.38 14.44
CA GLU A 57 19.89 7.06 13.33
C GLU A 57 19.46 5.78 12.60
N ARG A 58 19.06 4.73 13.33
CA ARG A 58 18.53 3.49 12.73
C ARG A 58 17.30 3.77 11.87
N LEU A 59 16.37 4.58 12.38
CA LEU A 59 15.16 4.96 11.66
C LEU A 59 15.51 5.74 10.40
N GLU A 60 16.38 6.75 10.51
CA GLU A 60 16.82 7.58 9.39
C GLU A 60 17.51 6.77 8.29
N GLN A 61 18.47 5.92 8.64
CA GLN A 61 19.17 5.07 7.68
C GLN A 61 18.21 4.14 6.95
N ARG A 62 17.30 3.48 7.68
CA ARG A 62 16.35 2.54 7.09
C ARG A 62 15.38 3.25 6.14
N THR A 63 14.75 4.32 6.59
CA THR A 63 13.74 5.03 5.80
C THR A 63 14.36 5.70 4.57
N ASN A 64 15.57 6.25 4.67
CA ASN A 64 16.25 6.84 3.50
C ASN A 64 16.59 5.79 2.43
N ALA A 65 17.03 4.59 2.84
CA ALA A 65 17.26 3.49 1.91
C ALA A 65 15.96 3.02 1.22
N ASP A 66 14.87 2.90 1.98
CA ASP A 66 13.56 2.53 1.42
C ASP A 66 13.04 3.60 0.45
N VAL A 67 13.18 4.89 0.78
CA VAL A 67 12.77 6.02 -0.08
C VAL A 67 13.60 6.07 -1.37
N ALA A 68 14.90 5.74 -1.32
CA ALA A 68 15.72 5.63 -2.52
C ALA A 68 15.19 4.54 -3.47
N LEU A 69 14.87 3.35 -2.94
CA LEU A 69 14.28 2.25 -3.71
C LEU A 69 12.90 2.62 -4.27
N LEU A 70 12.06 3.30 -3.48
CA LEU A 70 10.77 3.78 -3.96
C LEU A 70 10.95 4.74 -5.14
N ASN A 71 11.89 5.67 -5.08
CA ASN A 71 12.12 6.62 -6.19
C ASN A 71 12.70 5.96 -7.45
N GLU A 72 13.52 4.93 -7.31
CA GLU A 72 14.18 4.26 -8.45
C GLU A 72 13.33 3.15 -9.07
N LEU A 73 12.77 2.26 -8.24
CA LEU A 73 12.07 1.04 -8.68
C LEU A 73 10.55 1.12 -8.52
N GLY A 74 10.04 2.12 -7.79
CA GLY A 74 8.61 2.23 -7.47
C GLY A 74 8.14 1.29 -6.35
N TRP A 75 9.05 0.54 -5.72
CA TRP A 75 8.75 -0.42 -4.66
C TRP A 75 9.95 -0.61 -3.73
N CYS A 76 9.69 -0.95 -2.46
CA CYS A 76 10.69 -1.32 -1.47
C CYS A 76 10.21 -2.50 -0.60
N PRO A 77 11.12 -3.27 0.01
CA PRO A 77 10.75 -4.23 1.05
C PRO A 77 10.10 -3.52 2.23
N GLY A 78 8.92 -3.96 2.66
CA GLY A 78 8.19 -3.31 3.75
C GLY A 78 7.29 -2.15 3.31
N ALA A 79 6.92 -2.06 2.02
CA ALA A 79 6.05 -1.01 1.48
C ALA A 79 4.71 -0.86 2.24
N GLU A 80 4.24 -1.92 2.91
CA GLU A 80 3.05 -1.92 3.77
C GLU A 80 3.15 -0.92 4.94
N HIS A 81 4.35 -0.65 5.47
CA HIS A 81 4.57 0.34 6.53
C HIS A 81 4.33 1.77 6.04
N TYR A 82 4.43 1.99 4.72
CA TYR A 82 4.19 3.27 4.09
C TYR A 82 2.80 3.35 3.46
N SER A 83 1.93 2.35 3.66
CA SER A 83 0.63 2.23 3.00
C SER A 83 -0.27 3.45 3.18
N ARG A 84 -0.19 4.15 4.33
CA ARG A 84 -0.89 5.42 4.56
C ARG A 84 -0.44 6.51 3.58
N HIS A 85 0.88 6.72 3.46
CA HIS A 85 1.46 7.73 2.57
C HIS A 85 1.25 7.38 1.09
N LEU A 86 1.52 6.13 0.72
CA LEU A 86 1.34 5.62 -0.63
C LEU A 86 -0.13 5.67 -1.07
N GLY A 87 -1.02 5.31 -0.15
CA GLY A 87 -2.47 5.42 -0.29
C GLY A 87 -3.00 6.84 -0.12
N GLY A 88 -2.16 7.86 0.10
CA GLY A 88 -2.55 9.26 0.30
C GLY A 88 -3.66 9.49 1.33
N ARG A 89 -3.70 8.63 2.35
CA ARG A 89 -4.69 8.67 3.43
C ARG A 89 -4.25 9.61 4.54
N ALA A 90 -5.23 10.18 5.24
CA ALA A 90 -4.98 10.95 6.45
C ALA A 90 -4.51 10.04 7.59
N GLU A 91 -3.96 10.66 8.65
CA GLU A 91 -3.63 9.95 9.88
C GLU A 91 -4.91 9.43 10.56
N GLY A 92 -4.87 8.18 11.04
CA GLY A 92 -6.02 7.52 11.68
C GLY A 92 -7.11 7.03 10.71
N GLU A 93 -7.00 7.31 9.41
CA GLU A 93 -7.97 6.84 8.42
C GLU A 93 -7.93 5.30 8.30
N PRO A 94 -9.10 4.62 8.23
CA PRO A 94 -9.14 3.17 8.16
C PRO A 94 -8.43 2.63 6.91
N PRO A 95 -7.77 1.47 7.00
CA PRO A 95 -7.19 0.84 5.84
C PRO A 95 -8.27 0.30 4.90
N VAL A 96 -7.94 0.24 3.60
CA VAL A 96 -8.75 -0.50 2.62
C VAL A 96 -8.64 -1.99 2.95
N THR A 97 -9.78 -2.65 2.99
CA THR A 97 -9.96 -4.06 3.30
C THR A 97 -10.63 -4.78 2.13
N LEU A 98 -10.72 -6.11 2.21
CA LEU A 98 -11.46 -6.90 1.24
C LEU A 98 -12.93 -6.47 1.14
N LEU A 99 -13.53 -6.01 2.24
CA LEU A 99 -14.94 -5.61 2.29
C LEU A 99 -15.22 -4.42 1.36
N ASP A 100 -14.24 -3.52 1.16
CA ASP A 100 -14.39 -2.35 0.29
C ASP A 100 -14.46 -2.71 -1.21
N TYR A 101 -14.03 -3.92 -1.58
CA TYR A 101 -14.15 -4.46 -2.94
C TYR A 101 -15.48 -5.16 -3.18
N LEU A 102 -16.23 -5.47 -2.12
CA LEU A 102 -17.52 -6.12 -2.23
C LEU A 102 -18.60 -5.05 -2.35
N ASN A 103 -19.32 -5.05 -3.46
CA ASN A 103 -20.53 -4.24 -3.60
C ASN A 103 -21.60 -4.85 -2.69
N PHE A 104 -21.66 -4.40 -1.44
CA PHE A 104 -22.81 -4.67 -0.58
C PHE A 104 -23.99 -3.91 -1.15
N ASP A 105 -24.82 -4.60 -1.92
CA ASP A 105 -26.12 -4.06 -2.30
C ASP A 105 -26.98 -3.97 -1.04
N THR A 106 -27.08 -2.76 -0.49
CA THR A 106 -27.95 -2.48 0.66
C THR A 106 -29.43 -2.49 0.28
N SER A 107 -29.75 -2.60 -1.01
CA SER A 107 -31.12 -2.68 -1.52
C SER A 107 -31.58 -4.11 -1.85
N ASP A 108 -30.72 -5.12 -1.67
CA ASP A 108 -31.07 -6.54 -1.89
C ASP A 108 -31.95 -7.07 -0.74
N PRO A 109 -33.24 -7.40 -0.99
CA PRO A 109 -34.16 -7.87 0.04
C PRO A 109 -33.87 -9.31 0.52
N ALA A 110 -32.93 -10.04 -0.09
CA ALA A 110 -32.65 -11.43 0.25
C ALA A 110 -31.61 -11.62 1.39
N ARG A 111 -31.16 -10.55 2.05
CA ARG A 111 -30.09 -10.64 3.06
C ARG A 111 -30.60 -11.20 4.41
N PRO A 112 -29.99 -12.28 4.96
CA PRO A 112 -30.20 -12.64 6.35
C PRO A 112 -29.55 -11.59 7.26
N GLY A 113 -30.35 -10.93 8.10
CA GLY A 113 -29.87 -9.93 9.07
C GLY A 113 -30.00 -8.47 8.64
N ALA A 114 -30.89 -8.14 7.70
CA ALA A 114 -31.45 -6.79 7.61
C ALA A 114 -32.54 -6.62 8.68
N GLY A 115 -32.13 -6.68 9.95
CA GLY A 115 -32.92 -6.23 11.08
C GLY A 115 -32.49 -4.80 11.42
N SER A 116 -33.47 -3.92 11.50
CA SER A 116 -33.35 -2.55 11.99
C SER A 116 -32.57 -2.46 13.30
N ASP A 117 -31.59 -1.56 13.36
CA ASP A 117 -31.38 -0.57 14.42
C ASP A 117 -30.33 0.47 13.97
#